data_AF-A0A3B9GXA2-F1
#
_entry.id   AF-A0A3B9GXA2-F1
#
_cell.length_a   1.000
_cell.length_b   1.000
_cell.length_c   1.000
_cell.angle_alpha   90.00
_cell.angle_beta   90.00
_cell.angle_gamma   90.00
#
_symmetry.space_group_name_H-M   'P 1'
#
loop_
_entity.id
_entity.type
_entity.pdbx_description
1 polymer ?
#
loop_
_entity_poly.entity_id
_entity_poly.type
_entity_poly.pdbx_seq_one_letter_code
_entity_poly.pdbx_strand_id
1 'polypeptide(L)'
;EEAEEAVASFERATLARPDDVAARLNLAIAAYRAGEPERAAELCDTILITAPELPDAHQLKGLALHALGDHAGALAAFRKAVAISPNSAKSWASIADIADDEDERIEAVEHAASVMLAACHESGATPSVLHRCISALISAQRFDDATSMLDSHRTRLDAVTYHDLLARTLYRKGAFEAAFRAKEFALLGMDLRSLPNTPKPSDFAPDAAMSAVAELSDILGSAGIECFLAAGTLLGMYREGRPLAHDRDADIGVMRGGDVAGVIRSHPSLMLAHDARPGDRYFALSFRNVAIDIFVHDARNDHLVCGVSSTPGDIQWRFSPFRLKRIEIAGRIWRIPDNAERYLAESYGPGWRTPDKGFASAISSPALFGVSDHARGYYALTRAKKSLLIGDAVKARALLRQSPVRMRFAMPP
;
A
#
# COMPACT_ATOMS: atom_id res chain seq x y z
N GLU A 1 4.30 -13.04 -23.59
CA GLU A 1 5.57 -13.26 -24.31
C GLU A 1 6.68 -13.79 -23.39
N GLU A 2 7.42 -12.99 -22.61
CA GLU A 2 8.55 -13.51 -21.79
C GLU A 2 8.16 -14.62 -20.79
N ALA A 3 6.99 -14.51 -20.14
CA ALA A 3 6.54 -15.51 -19.17
C ALA A 3 6.10 -16.83 -19.84
N GLU A 4 5.43 -16.76 -20.99
CA GLU A 4 4.99 -17.94 -21.76
C GLU A 4 6.20 -18.66 -22.37
N GLU A 5 7.20 -17.92 -22.86
CA GLU A 5 8.46 -18.48 -23.35
C GLU A 5 9.27 -19.17 -22.24
N ALA A 6 9.25 -18.61 -21.02
CA ALA A 6 9.86 -19.23 -19.85
C ALA A 6 9.15 -20.55 -19.50
N VAL A 7 7.82 -20.57 -19.51
CA VAL A 7 7.03 -21.80 -19.31
C VAL A 7 7.44 -22.87 -20.33
N ALA A 8 7.38 -22.58 -21.63
CA ALA A 8 7.72 -23.53 -22.69
C ALA A 8 9.19 -24.03 -22.60
N SER A 9 10.10 -23.18 -22.13
CA SER A 9 11.50 -23.57 -21.93
C SER A 9 11.68 -24.51 -20.75
N PHE A 10 11.01 -24.26 -19.62
CA PHE A 10 11.08 -25.15 -18.47
C PHE A 10 10.29 -26.44 -18.67
N GLU A 11 9.21 -26.45 -19.44
CA GLU A 11 8.53 -27.68 -19.86
C GLU A 11 9.50 -28.62 -20.59
N ARG A 12 10.23 -28.10 -21.58
CA ARG A 12 11.27 -28.89 -22.28
C ARG A 12 12.35 -29.39 -21.34
N ALA A 13 12.77 -28.57 -20.36
CA ALA A 13 13.74 -28.99 -19.36
C ALA A 13 13.22 -30.14 -18.48
N THR A 14 11.97 -30.06 -18.04
CA THR A 14 11.34 -31.13 -17.25
C THR A 14 11.10 -32.42 -18.05
N LEU A 15 10.85 -32.32 -19.36
CA LEU A 15 10.77 -33.50 -20.24
C LEU A 15 12.15 -34.17 -20.41
N ALA A 16 13.21 -33.37 -20.53
CA ALA A 16 14.57 -33.89 -20.64
C ALA A 16 15.09 -34.48 -19.32
N ARG A 17 14.62 -33.98 -18.17
CA ARG A 17 14.99 -34.45 -16.83
C ARG A 17 13.77 -34.49 -15.90
N PRO A 18 12.98 -35.58 -15.96
CA PRO A 18 11.72 -35.68 -15.20
C PRO A 18 11.88 -35.64 -13.67
N ASP A 19 13.06 -36.05 -13.18
CA ASP A 19 13.39 -36.12 -11.75
C ASP A 19 14.10 -34.86 -11.23
N ASP A 20 14.37 -33.87 -12.09
CA ASP A 20 15.04 -32.62 -11.70
C ASP A 20 14.05 -31.69 -10.99
N VAL A 21 14.05 -31.77 -9.65
CA VAL A 21 13.22 -30.95 -8.77
C VAL A 21 13.41 -29.45 -9.02
N ALA A 22 14.63 -29.00 -9.33
CA ALA A 22 14.90 -27.59 -9.59
C ALA A 22 14.29 -27.13 -10.93
N ALA A 23 14.34 -27.97 -11.96
CA ALA A 23 13.66 -27.68 -13.24
C ALA A 23 12.13 -27.59 -13.06
N ARG A 24 11.54 -28.51 -12.27
CA ARG A 24 10.11 -28.50 -11.96
C ARG A 24 9.70 -27.27 -11.15
N LEU A 25 10.49 -26.89 -10.15
CA LEU A 25 10.24 -25.68 -9.38
C LEU A 25 10.30 -24.43 -10.26
N ASN A 26 11.27 -24.34 -11.17
CA ASN A 26 11.35 -23.21 -12.11
C ASN A 26 10.15 -23.18 -13.08
N LEU A 27 9.64 -24.34 -13.51
CA LEU A 27 8.39 -24.41 -14.28
C LEU A 27 7.20 -23.86 -13.47
N ALA A 28 7.08 -24.25 -12.20
CA ALA A 28 6.03 -23.72 -11.32
C ALA A 28 6.13 -22.20 -11.13
N ILE A 29 7.36 -21.67 -10.96
CA ILE A 29 7.61 -20.22 -10.86
C ILE A 29 7.19 -19.52 -12.16
N ALA A 30 7.54 -20.09 -13.31
CA ALA A 30 7.18 -19.53 -14.61
C ALA A 30 5.66 -19.53 -14.81
N ALA A 31 4.96 -20.62 -14.48
CA ALA A 31 3.51 -20.71 -14.54
C ALA A 31 2.83 -19.64 -13.67
N TYR A 32 3.28 -19.49 -12.41
CA TYR A 32 2.77 -18.43 -11.54
C TYR A 32 2.96 -17.03 -12.13
N ARG A 33 4.15 -16.74 -12.68
CA ARG A 33 4.45 -15.46 -13.34
C ARG A 33 3.69 -15.24 -14.64
N ALA A 34 3.27 -16.30 -15.31
CA ALA A 34 2.41 -16.27 -16.49
C ALA A 34 0.93 -16.03 -16.13
N GLY A 35 0.58 -15.95 -14.85
CA GLY A 35 -0.81 -15.81 -14.40
C GLY A 35 -1.58 -17.14 -14.38
N GLU A 36 -0.87 -18.27 -14.24
CA GLU A 36 -1.44 -19.62 -14.12
C GLU A 36 -1.28 -20.16 -12.67
N PRO A 37 -1.94 -19.55 -11.66
CA PRO A 37 -1.76 -19.95 -10.26
C PRO A 37 -2.26 -21.37 -9.95
N GLU A 38 -3.35 -21.83 -10.59
CA GLU A 38 -3.85 -23.22 -10.45
C GLU A 38 -2.75 -24.22 -10.83
N ARG A 39 -2.16 -24.01 -12.01
CA ARG A 39 -1.09 -24.86 -12.53
C ARG A 39 0.15 -24.81 -11.65
N ALA A 40 0.51 -23.63 -11.15
CA ALA A 40 1.64 -23.48 -10.24
C ALA A 40 1.42 -24.28 -8.93
N ALA A 41 0.20 -24.26 -8.38
CA ALA A 41 -0.14 -25.04 -7.19
C ALA A 41 -0.05 -26.55 -7.46
N GLU A 42 -0.60 -27.04 -8.58
CA GLU A 42 -0.52 -28.45 -8.98
C GLU A 42 0.94 -28.91 -9.16
N LEU A 43 1.77 -28.09 -9.83
CA LEU A 43 3.20 -28.39 -9.99
C LEU A 43 3.90 -28.46 -8.63
N CYS A 44 3.59 -27.55 -7.70
CA CYS A 44 4.12 -27.61 -6.34
C CYS A 44 3.69 -28.88 -5.61
N ASP A 45 2.43 -29.30 -5.74
CA ASP A 45 1.96 -30.55 -5.15
C ASP A 45 2.75 -31.75 -5.66
N THR A 46 3.00 -31.81 -6.97
CA THR A 46 3.81 -32.90 -7.53
C THR A 46 5.27 -32.87 -7.06
N ILE A 47 5.85 -31.68 -6.87
CA ILE A 47 7.21 -31.52 -6.33
C ILE A 47 7.25 -32.00 -4.88
N LEU A 48 6.25 -31.65 -4.08
CA LEU A 48 6.18 -31.97 -2.66
C LEU A 48 5.93 -33.46 -2.37
N ILE A 49 5.48 -34.25 -3.35
CA ILE A 49 5.44 -35.71 -3.25
C ILE A 49 6.86 -36.30 -3.14
N THR A 50 7.82 -35.78 -3.92
CA THR A 50 9.20 -36.31 -3.95
C THR A 50 10.17 -35.52 -3.09
N ALA A 51 9.88 -34.24 -2.83
CA ALA A 51 10.67 -33.34 -1.99
C ALA A 51 9.77 -32.62 -0.96
N PRO A 52 9.23 -33.33 0.05
CA PRO A 52 8.24 -32.79 0.99
C PRO A 52 8.76 -31.66 1.88
N GLU A 53 10.09 -31.55 2.03
CA GLU A 53 10.77 -30.52 2.83
C GLU A 53 11.44 -29.45 1.96
N LEU A 54 10.93 -29.18 0.76
CA LEU A 54 11.44 -28.09 -0.08
C LEU A 54 10.73 -26.76 0.27
N PRO A 55 11.39 -25.81 0.97
CA PRO A 55 10.74 -24.59 1.45
C PRO A 55 10.21 -23.72 0.30
N ASP A 56 10.96 -23.61 -0.79
CA ASP A 56 10.59 -22.79 -1.94
C ASP A 56 9.33 -23.31 -2.64
N ALA A 57 9.08 -24.62 -2.65
CA ALA A 57 7.85 -25.20 -3.18
C ALA A 57 6.64 -24.91 -2.27
N HIS A 58 6.81 -24.98 -0.95
CA HIS A 58 5.77 -24.56 0.00
C HIS A 58 5.48 -23.06 -0.11
N GLN A 59 6.51 -22.23 -0.22
CA GLN A 59 6.35 -20.80 -0.43
C GLN A 59 5.59 -20.51 -1.73
N LEU A 60 5.99 -21.13 -2.84
CA LEU A 60 5.35 -20.90 -4.13
C LEU A 60 3.91 -21.43 -4.15
N LYS A 61 3.65 -22.59 -3.54
CA LYS A 61 2.29 -23.09 -3.32
C LYS A 61 1.45 -22.08 -2.54
N GLY A 62 2.02 -21.49 -1.48
CA GLY A 62 1.35 -20.45 -0.71
C GLY A 62 0.98 -19.24 -1.57
N LEU A 63 1.89 -18.75 -2.41
CA LEU A 63 1.63 -17.64 -3.33
C LEU A 63 0.53 -17.99 -4.35
N ALA A 64 0.58 -19.21 -4.90
CA ALA A 64 -0.40 -19.70 -5.85
C ALA A 64 -1.81 -19.80 -5.22
N LEU A 65 -1.93 -20.46 -4.07
CA LEU A 65 -3.18 -20.57 -3.32
C LEU A 65 -3.74 -19.20 -2.93
N HIS A 66 -2.85 -18.29 -2.55
CA HIS A 66 -3.23 -16.93 -2.23
C HIS A 66 -3.83 -16.19 -3.44
N ALA A 67 -3.22 -16.32 -4.62
CA ALA A 67 -3.76 -15.77 -5.87
C ALA A 67 -5.12 -16.38 -6.25
N LEU A 68 -5.40 -17.62 -5.81
CA LEU A 68 -6.69 -18.31 -5.98
C LEU A 68 -7.74 -17.93 -4.93
N GLY A 69 -7.37 -17.11 -3.93
CA GLY A 69 -8.25 -16.74 -2.81
C GLY A 69 -8.32 -17.79 -1.70
N ASP A 70 -7.54 -18.88 -1.76
CA ASP A 70 -7.41 -19.84 -0.67
C ASP A 70 -6.37 -19.35 0.35
N HIS A 71 -6.77 -18.36 1.15
CA HIS A 71 -5.90 -17.76 2.16
C HIS A 71 -5.52 -18.73 3.28
N ALA A 72 -6.43 -19.63 3.67
CA ALA A 72 -6.17 -20.61 4.71
C ALA A 72 -5.11 -21.64 4.25
N GLY A 73 -5.27 -22.17 3.04
CA GLY A 73 -4.28 -23.04 2.42
C GLY A 73 -2.94 -22.33 2.18
N ALA A 74 -2.98 -21.07 1.75
CA ALA A 74 -1.78 -20.26 1.57
C ALA A 74 -0.99 -20.09 2.87
N LEU A 75 -1.67 -19.70 3.95
CA LEU A 75 -1.06 -19.51 5.26
C LEU A 75 -0.47 -20.81 5.81
N ALA A 76 -1.17 -21.94 5.63
CA ALA A 76 -0.64 -23.25 5.99
C ALA A 76 0.65 -23.59 5.22
N ALA A 77 0.70 -23.30 3.92
CA ALA A 77 1.89 -23.53 3.10
C ALA A 77 3.05 -22.61 3.51
N PHE A 78 2.81 -21.33 3.78
CA PHE A 78 3.86 -20.41 4.27
C PHE A 78 4.38 -20.81 5.65
N ARG A 79 3.50 -21.21 6.58
CA ARG A 79 3.88 -21.74 7.90
C ARG A 79 4.79 -22.97 7.76
N LYS A 80 4.47 -23.87 6.82
CA LYS A 80 5.33 -25.02 6.52
C LYS A 80 6.69 -24.59 5.96
N ALA A 81 6.72 -23.59 5.07
CA ALA A 81 7.97 -23.05 4.52
C ALA A 81 8.88 -22.46 5.61
N VAL A 82 8.36 -21.65 6.54
CA VAL A 82 9.16 -21.08 7.64
C VAL A 82 9.53 -22.11 8.71
N ALA A 83 8.72 -23.15 8.92
CA ALA A 83 9.06 -24.25 9.81
C ALA A 83 10.26 -25.07 9.30
N ILE A 84 10.39 -25.24 7.98
CA ILE A 84 11.53 -25.93 7.36
C ILE A 84 12.74 -24.99 7.25
N SER A 85 12.51 -23.74 6.84
CA SER A 85 13.55 -22.72 6.68
C SER A 85 13.16 -21.42 7.38
N PRO A 86 13.53 -21.29 8.67
CA PRO A 86 13.24 -20.08 9.46
C PRO A 86 13.88 -18.81 8.90
N ASN A 87 14.91 -18.95 8.06
CA ASN A 87 15.61 -17.83 7.42
C ASN A 87 14.96 -17.36 6.10
N SER A 88 13.72 -17.75 5.83
CA SER A 88 12.97 -17.30 4.64
C SER A 88 12.22 -15.99 4.91
N ALA A 89 12.90 -14.85 4.78
CA ALA A 89 12.27 -13.53 4.96
C ALA A 89 11.08 -13.28 4.03
N LYS A 90 11.07 -13.88 2.83
CA LYS A 90 9.93 -13.80 1.91
C LYS A 90 8.71 -14.53 2.46
N SER A 91 8.89 -15.72 3.02
CA SER A 91 7.79 -16.51 3.59
C SER A 91 7.23 -15.83 4.84
N TRP A 92 8.08 -15.26 5.70
CA TRP A 92 7.64 -14.44 6.82
C TRP A 92 6.86 -13.20 6.38
N ALA A 93 7.32 -12.48 5.35
CA ALA A 93 6.58 -11.36 4.79
C ALA A 93 5.20 -11.80 4.24
N SER A 94 5.14 -12.96 3.57
CA SER A 94 3.87 -13.50 3.07
C SER A 94 2.91 -13.91 4.19
N ILE A 95 3.40 -14.47 5.31
CA ILE A 95 2.57 -14.68 6.52
C ILE A 95 2.06 -13.33 7.01
N ALA A 96 2.92 -12.33 7.12
CA ALA A 96 2.53 -11.00 7.59
C ALA A 96 1.49 -10.30 6.69
N ASP A 97 1.46 -10.59 5.39
CA ASP A 97 0.49 -10.02 4.45
C ASP A 97 -0.92 -10.62 4.61
N ILE A 98 -1.04 -11.86 5.09
CA ILE A 98 -2.33 -12.59 5.09
C ILE A 98 -2.75 -13.15 6.45
N ALA A 99 -1.93 -13.05 7.50
CA ALA A 99 -2.28 -13.49 8.84
C ALA A 99 -3.50 -12.70 9.35
N ASP A 100 -4.50 -13.44 9.82
CA ASP A 100 -5.72 -12.93 10.45
C ASP A 100 -5.48 -12.58 11.93
N ASP A 101 -4.61 -13.32 12.59
CA ASP A 101 -4.14 -13.05 13.94
C ASP A 101 -3.09 -11.91 13.97
N GLU A 102 -3.31 -10.94 14.87
CA GLU A 102 -2.46 -9.75 15.02
C GLU A 102 -1.07 -10.09 15.55
N ASP A 103 -0.99 -11.01 16.52
CA ASP A 103 0.26 -11.36 17.19
C ASP A 103 1.16 -12.16 16.24
N GLU A 104 0.60 -13.14 15.51
CA GLU A 104 1.33 -13.86 14.46
C GLU A 104 1.82 -12.90 13.38
N ARG A 105 1.00 -11.93 12.98
CA ARG A 105 1.43 -10.95 11.98
C ARG A 105 2.62 -10.13 12.47
N ILE A 106 2.55 -9.60 13.70
CA ILE A 106 3.65 -8.82 14.28
C ILE A 106 4.92 -9.67 14.36
N GLU A 107 4.80 -10.91 14.85
CA GLU A 107 5.91 -11.86 14.91
C GLU A 107 6.53 -12.09 13.52
N ALA A 108 5.71 -12.29 12.50
CA ALA A 108 6.16 -12.52 11.13
C ALA A 108 6.87 -11.29 10.54
N VAL A 109 6.38 -10.07 10.79
CA VAL A 109 7.07 -8.82 10.39
C VAL A 109 8.44 -8.71 11.06
N GLU A 110 8.52 -8.98 12.37
CA GLU A 110 9.78 -8.91 13.13
C GLU A 110 10.81 -9.96 12.67
N HIS A 111 10.36 -11.18 12.39
CA HIS A 111 11.22 -12.24 11.87
C HIS A 111 11.72 -11.90 10.47
N ALA A 112 10.84 -11.43 9.57
CA ALA A 112 11.24 -11.00 8.23
C ALA A 112 12.34 -9.92 8.27
N ALA A 113 12.20 -8.94 9.17
CA ALA A 113 13.19 -7.89 9.37
C ALA A 113 14.53 -8.42 9.92
N SER A 114 14.48 -9.30 10.92
CA SER A 114 15.66 -9.88 11.55
C SER A 114 16.46 -10.76 10.58
N VAL A 115 15.77 -11.56 9.76
CA VAL A 115 16.39 -12.38 8.71
C VAL A 115 17.05 -11.51 7.64
N MET A 116 16.38 -10.44 7.19
CA MET A 116 16.97 -9.53 6.20
C MET A 116 18.19 -8.79 6.75
N LEU A 117 18.18 -8.42 8.03
CA LEU A 117 19.31 -7.80 8.70
C LEU A 117 20.51 -8.75 8.75
N ALA A 118 20.30 -10.02 9.14
CA ALA A 118 21.35 -11.04 9.12
C ALA A 118 21.91 -11.26 7.70
N ALA A 119 21.03 -11.37 6.70
CA ALA A 119 21.44 -11.54 5.30
C ALA A 119 22.28 -10.36 4.77
N CYS A 120 22.01 -9.13 5.21
CA CYS A 120 22.83 -7.97 4.89
C CYS A 120 24.27 -8.10 5.42
N HIS A 121 24.44 -8.65 6.62
CA HIS A 121 25.76 -8.86 7.24
C HIS A 121 26.54 -10.00 6.57
N GLU A 122 25.86 -11.09 6.19
CA GLU A 122 26.50 -12.29 5.61
C GLU A 122 26.81 -12.15 4.12
N SER A 123 25.86 -11.64 3.32
CA SER A 123 25.92 -11.68 1.85
C SER A 123 26.53 -10.43 1.21
N GLY A 124 27.10 -9.52 2.00
CA GLY A 124 27.69 -8.28 1.51
C GLY A 124 26.65 -7.35 0.89
N ALA A 125 25.66 -6.91 1.68
CA ALA A 125 24.62 -5.91 1.40
C ALA A 125 24.63 -5.28 -0.02
N THR A 126 24.20 -6.04 -1.03
CA THR A 126 23.98 -5.50 -2.37
C THR A 126 22.88 -4.43 -2.31
N PRO A 127 22.81 -3.50 -3.28
CA PRO A 127 21.80 -2.42 -3.25
C PRO A 127 20.36 -2.95 -3.09
N SER A 128 20.03 -4.05 -3.77
CA SER A 128 18.70 -4.66 -3.71
C SER A 128 18.42 -5.36 -2.38
N VAL A 129 19.40 -6.06 -1.81
CA VAL A 129 19.30 -6.68 -0.49
C VAL A 129 19.16 -5.61 0.58
N LEU A 130 19.97 -4.56 0.52
CA LEU A 130 19.89 -3.43 1.43
C LEU A 130 18.53 -2.74 1.35
N HIS A 131 18.02 -2.45 0.15
CA HIS A 131 16.69 -1.86 -0.01
C HIS A 131 15.58 -2.72 0.64
N ARG A 132 15.61 -4.04 0.42
CA ARG A 132 14.65 -4.97 1.04
C ARG A 132 14.79 -5.00 2.57
N CYS A 133 16.02 -5.02 3.08
CA CYS A 133 16.29 -4.97 4.51
C CYS A 133 15.76 -3.69 5.16
N ILE A 134 16.08 -2.51 4.60
CA ILE A 134 15.55 -1.24 5.10
C ILE A 134 14.02 -1.22 5.06
N SER A 135 13.41 -1.72 3.98
CA SER A 135 11.95 -1.79 3.89
C SER A 135 11.34 -2.69 4.96
N ALA A 136 11.94 -3.87 5.22
CA ALA A 136 11.50 -4.78 6.28
C ALA A 136 11.66 -4.16 7.68
N LEU A 137 12.77 -3.48 7.95
CA LEU A 137 13.00 -2.76 9.21
C LEU A 137 11.98 -1.63 9.42
N ILE A 138 11.61 -0.89 8.36
CA ILE A 138 10.55 0.12 8.44
C ILE A 138 9.19 -0.53 8.77
N SER A 139 8.85 -1.64 8.12
CA SER A 139 7.61 -2.38 8.41
C SER A 139 7.57 -2.87 9.87
N ALA A 140 8.71 -3.33 10.39
CA ALA A 140 8.90 -3.74 11.79
C ALA A 140 9.02 -2.56 12.78
N GLN A 141 8.89 -1.31 12.33
CA GLN A 141 9.10 -0.12 13.17
C GLN A 141 10.49 -0.02 13.83
N ARG A 142 11.48 -0.75 13.31
CA ARG A 142 12.88 -0.73 13.74
C ARG A 142 13.64 0.41 13.04
N PHE A 143 13.16 1.64 13.27
CA PHE A 143 13.63 2.82 12.53
C PHE A 143 15.10 3.20 12.82
N ASP A 144 15.58 2.90 14.02
CA ASP A 144 16.97 3.15 14.41
C ASP A 144 17.93 2.18 13.72
N ASP A 145 17.54 0.91 13.61
CA ASP A 145 18.29 -0.08 12.83
C ASP A 145 18.29 0.28 11.34
N ALA A 146 17.14 0.70 10.80
CA ALA A 146 17.06 1.14 9.41
C ALA A 146 17.99 2.34 9.13
N THR A 147 18.04 3.31 10.03
CA THR A 147 18.92 4.48 9.90
C THR A 147 20.39 4.07 10.02
N SER A 148 20.73 3.24 11.00
CA SER A 148 22.09 2.71 11.22
C SER A 148 22.58 1.90 10.01
N MET A 149 21.70 1.10 9.41
CA MET A 149 22.00 0.33 8.21
C MET A 149 22.23 1.21 6.98
N LEU A 150 21.41 2.26 6.80
CA LEU A 150 21.61 3.25 5.75
C LEU A 150 22.95 3.97 5.91
N ASP A 151 23.27 4.45 7.10
CA ASP A 151 24.50 5.19 7.36
C ASP A 151 25.75 4.32 7.14
N SER A 152 25.72 3.08 7.63
CA SER A 152 26.83 2.12 7.51
C SER A 152 27.08 1.67 6.06
N HIS A 153 26.08 1.75 5.19
CA HIS A 153 26.15 1.30 3.79
C HIS A 153 25.88 2.42 2.78
N ARG A 154 26.09 3.68 3.18
CA ARG A 154 25.78 4.85 2.35
C ARG A 154 26.39 4.78 0.95
N THR A 155 27.62 4.27 0.83
CA THR A 155 28.34 4.15 -0.45
C THR A 155 27.83 3.03 -1.36
N ARG A 156 26.95 2.15 -0.87
CA ARG A 156 26.37 1.03 -1.63
C ARG A 156 25.10 1.43 -2.39
N LEU A 157 24.51 2.58 -2.08
CA LEU A 157 23.31 3.08 -2.75
C LEU A 157 23.66 4.33 -3.56
N ASP A 158 22.97 4.51 -4.68
CA ASP A 158 22.97 5.83 -5.31
C ASP A 158 22.28 6.85 -4.38
N ALA A 159 22.62 8.12 -4.55
CA ALA A 159 22.15 9.18 -3.66
C ALA A 159 20.61 9.30 -3.63
N VAL A 160 19.93 9.06 -4.76
CA VAL A 160 18.47 9.16 -4.84
C VAL A 160 17.82 8.04 -4.03
N THR A 161 18.26 6.80 -4.22
CA THR A 161 17.74 5.64 -3.48
C THR A 161 18.02 5.76 -1.99
N TYR A 162 19.25 6.14 -1.61
CA TYR A 162 19.61 6.39 -0.21
C TYR A 162 18.67 7.40 0.44
N HIS A 163 18.51 8.57 -0.18
CA HIS A 163 17.70 9.64 0.40
C HIS A 163 16.21 9.31 0.39
N ASP A 164 15.71 8.53 -0.57
CA ASP A 164 14.30 8.08 -0.57
C ASP A 164 14.00 7.13 0.57
N LEU A 165 14.88 6.15 0.82
CA LEU A 165 14.78 5.21 1.94
C LEU A 165 14.91 5.93 3.28
N LEU A 166 15.88 6.84 3.41
CA LEU A 166 16.06 7.65 4.62
C LEU A 166 14.83 8.51 4.90
N ALA A 167 14.29 9.16 3.87
CA ALA A 167 13.11 10.00 4.02
C ALA A 167 11.89 9.20 4.49
N ARG A 168 11.67 8.01 3.91
CA ARG A 168 10.60 7.09 4.35
C ARG A 168 10.78 6.65 5.80
N THR A 169 12.01 6.27 6.18
CA THR A 169 12.35 5.85 7.55
C THR A 169 12.05 6.95 8.56
N LEU A 170 12.56 8.16 8.29
CA LEU A 170 12.38 9.32 9.16
C LEU A 170 10.91 9.76 9.24
N TYR A 171 10.17 9.66 8.14
CA TYR A 171 8.74 9.98 8.13
C TYR A 171 7.96 9.05 9.05
N ARG A 172 8.17 7.73 8.91
CA ARG A 172 7.49 6.71 9.73
C ARG A 172 7.89 6.80 11.21
N LYS A 173 9.11 7.28 11.51
CA LYS A 173 9.55 7.62 12.88
C LYS A 173 8.89 8.91 13.44
N GLY A 174 8.20 9.70 12.62
CA GLY A 174 7.63 11.00 13.01
C GLY A 174 8.61 12.18 12.96
N ALA A 175 9.82 11.98 12.42
CA ALA A 175 10.84 13.02 12.25
C ALA A 175 10.60 13.83 10.95
N PHE A 176 9.45 14.51 10.85
CA PHE A 176 8.95 15.08 9.59
C PHE A 176 9.88 16.10 8.93
N GLU A 177 10.57 16.95 9.71
CA GLU A 177 11.52 17.91 9.14
C GLU A 177 12.70 17.20 8.46
N ALA A 178 13.31 16.25 9.16
CA ALA A 178 14.42 15.47 8.61
C ALA A 178 13.96 14.63 7.41
N ALA A 179 12.75 14.05 7.48
CA ALA A 179 12.12 13.34 6.37
C ALA A 179 11.92 14.22 5.14
N PHE A 180 11.41 15.44 5.31
CA PHE A 180 11.26 16.43 4.24
C PHE A 180 12.60 16.74 3.59
N ARG A 181 13.65 17.00 4.38
CA ARG A 181 14.98 17.31 3.86
C ARG A 181 15.58 16.14 3.09
N ALA A 182 15.47 14.93 3.60
CA ALA A 182 15.91 13.74 2.88
C ALA A 182 15.12 13.58 1.56
N LYS A 183 13.81 13.79 1.57
CA LYS A 183 12.99 13.69 0.35
C LYS A 183 13.33 14.76 -0.69
N GLU A 184 13.68 15.96 -0.23
CA GLU A 184 14.16 17.07 -1.06
C GLU A 184 15.43 16.67 -1.81
N PHE A 185 16.43 16.10 -1.11
CA PHE A 185 17.64 15.58 -1.77
C PHE A 185 17.34 14.48 -2.77
N ALA A 186 16.45 13.54 -2.42
CA ALA A 186 16.06 12.47 -3.32
C ALA A 186 15.41 13.00 -4.61
N LEU A 187 14.55 14.02 -4.50
CA LEU A 187 13.88 14.63 -5.65
C LEU A 187 14.87 15.40 -6.54
N LEU A 188 15.75 16.19 -5.94
CA LEU A 188 16.75 17.00 -6.66
C LEU A 188 17.81 16.16 -7.36
N GLY A 189 18.10 14.96 -6.84
CA GLY A 189 19.07 14.04 -7.42
C GLY A 189 18.56 13.22 -8.61
N MET A 190 17.26 13.29 -8.95
CA MET A 190 16.70 12.53 -10.06
C MET A 190 17.24 13.01 -11.41
N ASP A 191 17.69 12.08 -12.27
CA ASP A 191 17.96 12.41 -13.67
C ASP A 191 16.66 12.39 -14.47
N LEU A 192 16.07 13.58 -14.64
CA LEU A 192 14.77 13.74 -15.28
C LEU A 192 14.77 13.32 -16.77
N ARG A 193 15.94 13.22 -17.40
CA ARG A 193 16.11 12.85 -18.82
C ARG A 193 16.07 11.35 -19.07
N SER A 194 16.35 10.55 -18.04
CA SER A 194 16.41 9.09 -18.12
C SER A 194 15.27 8.41 -17.36
N LEU A 195 14.21 9.16 -17.01
CA LEU A 195 13.08 8.58 -16.30
C LEU A 195 12.37 7.53 -17.17
N PRO A 196 12.04 6.37 -16.59
CA PRO A 196 11.25 5.38 -17.29
C PRO A 196 9.88 5.98 -17.62
N ASN A 197 9.41 5.78 -18.84
CA ASN A 197 8.04 6.10 -19.21
C ASN A 197 7.11 5.05 -18.60
N THR A 198 6.75 5.23 -17.34
CA THR A 198 5.84 4.31 -16.65
C THR A 198 4.46 4.48 -17.28
N PRO A 199 3.82 3.41 -17.79
CA PRO A 199 2.51 3.51 -18.43
C PRO A 199 1.49 4.14 -17.47
N LYS A 200 0.61 4.96 -18.03
CA LYS A 200 -0.52 5.51 -17.27
C LYS A 200 -1.40 4.33 -16.82
N PRO A 201 -1.91 4.33 -15.57
CA PRO A 201 -2.87 3.32 -15.12
C PRO A 201 -4.09 3.26 -16.05
N SER A 202 -4.76 2.11 -16.07
CA SER A 202 -6.03 1.92 -16.77
C SER A 202 -7.09 2.94 -16.31
N ASP A 203 -8.02 3.26 -17.20
CA ASP A 203 -9.12 4.17 -16.88
C ASP A 203 -9.98 3.63 -15.73
N PHE A 204 -10.39 4.52 -14.83
CA PHE A 204 -11.27 4.19 -13.73
C PHE A 204 -12.67 3.84 -14.26
N ALA A 205 -13.25 2.77 -13.72
CA ALA A 205 -14.59 2.30 -14.08
C ALA A 205 -15.55 2.60 -12.91
N PRO A 206 -16.31 3.71 -12.96
CA PRO A 206 -17.15 4.15 -11.83
C PRO A 206 -18.15 3.10 -11.34
N ASP A 207 -18.77 2.36 -12.25
CA ASP A 207 -19.79 1.35 -11.90
C ASP A 207 -19.16 0.13 -11.21
N ALA A 208 -17.99 -0.31 -11.68
CA ALA A 208 -17.22 -1.35 -11.01
C ALA A 208 -16.74 -0.89 -9.63
N ALA A 209 -16.31 0.37 -9.52
CA ALA A 209 -15.90 0.96 -8.25
C ALA A 209 -17.05 1.01 -7.24
N MET A 210 -18.24 1.46 -7.65
CA MET A 210 -19.40 1.48 -6.75
C MET A 210 -19.86 0.07 -6.37
N SER A 211 -19.72 -0.91 -7.25
CA SER A 211 -20.03 -2.32 -6.95
C SER A 211 -19.06 -2.89 -5.90
N ALA A 212 -17.76 -2.59 -6.03
CA ALA A 212 -16.75 -2.99 -5.06
C ALA A 212 -16.94 -2.30 -3.69
N VAL A 213 -17.22 -0.99 -3.69
CA VAL A 213 -17.53 -0.20 -2.48
C VAL A 213 -18.76 -0.74 -1.76
N ALA A 214 -19.77 -1.15 -2.53
CA ALA A 214 -20.98 -1.77 -2.05
C ALA A 214 -20.71 -3.08 -1.29
N GLU A 215 -20.01 -4.02 -1.95
CA GLU A 215 -19.66 -5.32 -1.38
C GLU A 215 -18.78 -5.14 -0.12
N LEU A 216 -17.79 -4.25 -0.17
CA LEU A 216 -16.97 -3.91 0.99
C LEU A 216 -17.79 -3.33 2.14
N SER A 217 -18.75 -2.45 1.84
CA SER A 217 -19.65 -1.89 2.86
C SER A 217 -20.53 -2.95 3.53
N ASP A 218 -20.96 -3.97 2.77
CA ASP A 218 -21.74 -5.08 3.30
C ASP A 218 -20.88 -6.00 4.21
N ILE A 219 -19.63 -6.26 3.82
CA ILE A 219 -18.64 -7.01 4.62
C ILE A 219 -18.38 -6.29 5.95
N LEU A 220 -17.99 -5.02 5.88
CA LEU A 220 -17.70 -4.21 7.07
C LEU A 220 -18.96 -4.03 7.94
N GLY A 221 -20.12 -3.83 7.30
CA GLY A 221 -21.40 -3.71 7.99
C GLY A 221 -21.80 -4.98 8.74
N SER A 222 -21.48 -6.16 8.22
CA SER A 222 -21.71 -7.45 8.90
C SER A 222 -20.86 -7.60 10.17
N ALA A 223 -19.74 -6.90 10.24
CA ALA A 223 -18.90 -6.79 11.45
C ALA A 223 -19.28 -5.59 12.34
N GLY A 224 -20.38 -4.89 12.05
CA GLY A 224 -20.85 -3.74 12.83
C GLY A 224 -20.13 -2.42 12.53
N ILE A 225 -19.34 -2.34 11.45
CA ILE A 225 -18.62 -1.13 11.04
C ILE A 225 -19.48 -0.33 10.06
N GLU A 226 -19.87 0.88 10.47
CA GLU A 226 -20.67 1.76 9.62
C GLU A 226 -19.83 2.51 8.60
N CYS A 227 -19.98 2.13 7.33
CA CYS A 227 -19.36 2.77 6.18
C CYS A 227 -20.26 3.87 5.58
N PHE A 228 -19.64 4.92 5.03
CA PHE A 228 -20.32 5.99 4.31
C PHE A 228 -19.48 6.49 3.12
N LEU A 229 -20.12 7.09 2.11
CA LEU A 229 -19.40 7.71 1.00
C LEU A 229 -18.67 8.95 1.51
N ALA A 230 -17.36 9.02 1.29
CA ALA A 230 -16.52 10.13 1.75
C ALA A 230 -15.75 10.76 0.59
N ALA A 231 -15.05 11.85 0.90
CA ALA A 231 -14.08 12.54 0.03
C ALA A 231 -14.48 12.58 -1.47
N GLY A 232 -13.63 12.07 -2.37
CA GLY A 232 -13.79 12.16 -3.83
C GLY A 232 -15.02 11.43 -4.34
N THR A 233 -15.36 10.29 -3.72
CA THR A 233 -16.59 9.56 -4.06
C THR A 233 -17.85 10.36 -3.70
N LEU A 234 -17.94 10.92 -2.50
CA LEU A 234 -19.07 11.79 -2.13
C LEU A 234 -19.10 13.07 -2.97
N LEU A 235 -17.94 13.64 -3.27
CA LEU A 235 -17.78 14.82 -4.12
C LEU A 235 -18.34 14.56 -5.53
N GLY A 236 -18.04 13.40 -6.11
CA GLY A 236 -18.58 12.95 -7.39
C GLY A 236 -20.10 12.90 -7.36
N MET A 237 -20.68 12.27 -6.34
CA MET A 237 -22.14 12.20 -6.20
C MET A 237 -22.82 13.57 -6.22
N TYR A 238 -22.20 14.59 -5.60
CA TYR A 238 -22.75 15.95 -5.58
C TYR A 238 -22.47 16.77 -6.84
N ARG A 239 -21.37 16.52 -7.55
CA ARG A 239 -21.00 17.28 -8.76
C ARG A 239 -21.55 16.68 -10.05
N GLU A 240 -21.56 15.36 -10.15
CA GLU A 240 -21.86 14.63 -11.39
C GLU A 240 -23.02 13.63 -11.22
N GLY A 241 -23.54 13.44 -9.99
CA GLY A 241 -24.56 12.40 -9.71
C GLY A 241 -24.00 10.97 -9.72
N ARG A 242 -22.68 10.81 -9.81
CA ARG A 242 -21.93 9.55 -9.91
C ARG A 242 -20.47 9.77 -9.48
N PRO A 243 -19.66 8.73 -9.21
CA PRO A 243 -18.23 8.92 -8.94
C PRO A 243 -17.53 9.65 -10.09
N LEU A 244 -16.50 10.42 -9.75
CA LEU A 244 -15.75 11.19 -10.73
C LEU A 244 -15.06 10.22 -11.71
N ALA A 245 -15.36 10.35 -13.00
CA ALA A 245 -14.82 9.43 -14.01
C ALA A 245 -13.28 9.48 -14.17
N HIS A 246 -12.65 10.52 -13.62
CA HIS A 246 -11.21 10.74 -13.64
C HIS A 246 -10.52 10.47 -12.30
N ASP A 247 -11.28 10.03 -11.28
CA ASP A 247 -10.68 9.50 -10.06
C ASP A 247 -9.93 8.20 -10.36
N ARG A 248 -9.07 7.76 -9.44
CA ARG A 248 -8.32 6.50 -9.62
C ARG A 248 -8.66 5.47 -8.55
N ASP A 249 -9.46 5.90 -7.59
CA ASP A 249 -9.76 5.28 -6.33
C ASP A 249 -11.20 5.65 -5.94
N ALA A 250 -11.80 4.81 -5.11
CA ALA A 250 -13.02 5.15 -4.39
C ALA A 250 -12.68 5.48 -2.94
N ASP A 251 -13.34 6.49 -2.39
CA ASP A 251 -13.14 6.95 -1.03
C ASP A 251 -14.34 6.58 -0.17
N ILE A 252 -14.10 5.84 0.90
CA ILE A 252 -15.12 5.58 1.92
C ILE A 252 -14.65 6.07 3.28
N GLY A 253 -15.60 6.58 4.05
CA GLY A 253 -15.40 6.85 5.46
C GLY A 253 -15.95 5.71 6.28
N VAL A 254 -15.31 5.41 7.40
CA VAL A 254 -15.86 4.52 8.42
C VAL A 254 -15.87 5.25 9.75
N MET A 255 -16.99 5.18 10.47
CA MET A 255 -17.02 5.65 11.85
C MET A 255 -16.28 4.63 12.71
N ARG A 256 -15.30 5.04 13.52
CA ARG A 256 -14.54 4.07 14.32
C ARG A 256 -15.47 3.31 15.25
N GLY A 257 -15.57 2.02 15.02
CA GLY A 257 -16.21 1.03 15.89
C GLY A 257 -15.46 -0.29 15.73
N GLY A 258 -14.85 -0.78 16.80
CA GLY A 258 -14.04 -2.01 16.77
C GLY A 258 -12.71 -1.88 16.01
N ASP A 259 -12.15 -3.03 15.65
CA ASP A 259 -10.88 -3.16 14.92
C ASP A 259 -11.12 -3.31 13.42
N VAL A 260 -11.11 -2.19 12.70
CA VAL A 260 -11.29 -2.16 11.24
C VAL A 260 -10.23 -2.99 10.52
N ALA A 261 -8.97 -2.93 10.98
CA ALA A 261 -7.88 -3.66 10.34
C ALA A 261 -8.04 -5.17 10.53
N GLY A 262 -8.39 -5.62 11.75
CA GLY A 262 -8.69 -7.02 12.04
C GLY A 262 -9.86 -7.55 11.23
N VAL A 263 -10.96 -6.80 11.10
CA VAL A 263 -12.09 -7.21 10.25
C VAL A 263 -11.66 -7.40 8.79
N ILE A 264 -10.91 -6.44 8.23
CA ILE A 264 -10.40 -6.55 6.85
C ILE A 264 -9.52 -7.80 6.70
N ARG A 265 -8.60 -8.05 7.65
CA ARG A 265 -7.70 -9.23 7.60
C ARG A 265 -8.41 -10.56 7.74
N SER A 266 -9.44 -10.62 8.58
CA SER A 266 -10.22 -11.84 8.79
C SER A 266 -11.06 -12.24 7.58
N HIS A 267 -11.26 -11.34 6.61
CA HIS A 267 -12.11 -11.61 5.47
C HIS A 267 -11.29 -12.21 4.30
N PRO A 268 -11.63 -13.42 3.80
CA PRO A 268 -10.85 -14.17 2.81
C PRO A 268 -10.95 -13.60 1.37
N SER A 269 -11.35 -12.35 1.21
CA SER A 269 -11.37 -11.69 -0.11
C SER A 269 -10.86 -10.26 -0.02
N LEU A 270 -10.50 -9.82 1.18
CA LEU A 270 -9.91 -8.52 1.43
C LEU A 270 -8.43 -8.74 1.75
N MET A 271 -7.63 -7.77 1.34
CA MET A 271 -6.21 -7.78 1.59
C MET A 271 -5.78 -6.43 2.12
N LEU A 272 -5.05 -6.46 3.22
CA LEU A 272 -4.48 -5.27 3.81
C LEU A 272 -2.97 -5.44 3.88
N ALA A 273 -2.22 -4.39 3.53
CA ALA A 273 -0.77 -4.43 3.58
C ALA A 273 -0.27 -4.83 4.98
N HIS A 274 0.79 -5.65 5.05
CA HIS A 274 1.35 -6.12 6.32
C HIS A 274 1.84 -4.99 7.23
N ASP A 275 2.05 -3.78 6.72
CA ASP A 275 2.50 -2.62 7.49
C ASP A 275 1.36 -1.77 8.07
N ALA A 276 0.10 -2.07 7.73
CA ALA A 276 -1.06 -1.49 8.39
C ALA A 276 -1.19 -2.02 9.82
N ARG A 277 -1.63 -1.18 10.75
CA ARG A 277 -1.70 -1.49 12.18
C ARG A 277 -3.10 -1.25 12.76
N PRO A 278 -3.48 -1.97 13.83
CA PRO A 278 -4.61 -1.56 14.65
C PRO A 278 -4.44 -0.11 15.10
N GLY A 279 -5.51 0.67 15.00
CA GLY A 279 -5.49 2.10 15.37
C GLY A 279 -5.12 3.06 14.24
N ASP A 280 -4.64 2.57 13.08
CA ASP A 280 -4.49 3.42 11.90
C ASP A 280 -5.82 4.07 11.51
N ARG A 281 -5.71 5.21 10.83
CA ARG A 281 -6.86 6.01 10.39
C ARG A 281 -7.08 6.00 8.89
N TYR A 282 -6.20 5.32 8.17
CA TYR A 282 -6.23 5.21 6.72
C TYR A 282 -5.82 3.81 6.31
N PHE A 283 -6.59 3.21 5.41
CA PHE A 283 -6.23 1.95 4.77
C PHE A 283 -6.43 2.09 3.27
N ALA A 284 -5.38 1.78 2.51
CA ALA A 284 -5.46 1.63 1.06
C ALA A 284 -5.69 0.15 0.74
N LEU A 285 -6.75 -0.15 0.00
CA LEU A 285 -7.10 -1.50 -0.41
C LEU A 285 -7.14 -1.59 -1.93
N SER A 286 -6.83 -2.76 -2.47
CA SER A 286 -7.25 -3.14 -3.81
C SER A 286 -8.30 -4.23 -3.67
N PHE A 287 -9.51 -3.97 -4.15
CA PHE A 287 -10.61 -4.92 -4.07
C PHE A 287 -11.37 -4.96 -5.39
N ARG A 288 -11.53 -6.16 -5.96
CA ARG A 288 -12.15 -6.35 -7.29
C ARG A 288 -11.50 -5.47 -8.39
N ASN A 289 -10.17 -5.32 -8.34
CA ASN A 289 -9.39 -4.43 -9.23
C ASN A 289 -9.71 -2.93 -9.11
N VAL A 290 -10.30 -2.52 -8.00
CA VAL A 290 -10.58 -1.12 -7.67
C VAL A 290 -9.73 -0.72 -6.47
N ALA A 291 -9.00 0.38 -6.59
CA ALA A 291 -8.37 0.99 -5.43
C ALA A 291 -9.43 1.64 -4.54
N ILE A 292 -9.45 1.31 -3.24
CA ILE A 292 -10.39 1.87 -2.27
C ILE A 292 -9.60 2.44 -1.09
N ASP A 293 -9.76 3.73 -0.84
CA ASP A 293 -9.22 4.45 0.30
C ASP A 293 -10.27 4.49 1.43
N ILE A 294 -9.93 3.89 2.58
CA ILE A 294 -10.76 3.89 3.78
C ILE A 294 -10.24 4.93 4.76
N PHE A 295 -11.07 5.92 5.09
CA PHE A 295 -10.79 6.94 6.10
C PHE A 295 -11.55 6.65 7.39
N VAL A 296 -10.84 6.19 8.41
CA VAL A 296 -11.41 5.92 9.74
C VAL A 296 -11.55 7.22 10.52
N HIS A 297 -12.77 7.54 10.91
CA HIS A 297 -13.13 8.74 11.66
C HIS A 297 -13.25 8.42 13.16
N ASP A 298 -12.37 9.03 13.95
CA ASP A 298 -12.35 8.97 15.40
C ASP A 298 -13.21 10.09 15.97
N ALA A 299 -14.14 9.75 16.85
CA ALA A 299 -14.85 10.76 17.66
C ALA A 299 -13.92 11.36 18.71
N ARG A 300 -13.87 12.69 18.75
CA ARG A 300 -13.30 13.52 19.83
C ARG A 300 -14.44 14.30 20.48
N ASN A 301 -14.15 15.02 21.56
CA ASN A 301 -15.16 15.71 22.38
C ASN A 301 -16.05 16.67 21.56
N ASP A 302 -15.50 17.35 20.56
CA ASP A 302 -16.18 18.38 19.77
C ASP A 302 -16.03 18.22 18.25
N HIS A 303 -15.34 17.18 17.77
CA HIS A 303 -15.06 16.98 16.35
C HIS A 303 -14.78 15.51 15.99
N LEU A 304 -14.75 15.21 14.70
CA LEU A 304 -14.25 13.95 14.15
C LEU A 304 -12.84 14.18 13.58
N VAL A 305 -11.95 13.21 13.78
CA VAL A 305 -10.61 13.21 13.18
C VAL A 305 -10.43 11.98 12.31
N CYS A 306 -10.03 12.15 11.06
CA CYS A 306 -9.43 11.08 10.27
C CYS A 306 -8.02 11.51 9.84
N GLY A 307 -7.23 10.60 9.28
CA GLY A 307 -5.84 10.90 8.93
C GLY A 307 -5.10 9.70 8.41
N VAL A 308 -3.83 9.89 8.07
CA VAL A 308 -2.95 8.80 7.60
C VAL A 308 -2.55 7.90 8.76
N SER A 309 -2.22 8.48 9.91
CA SER A 309 -1.83 7.75 11.11
C SER A 309 -2.29 8.46 12.40
N SER A 310 -1.98 7.85 13.54
CA SER A 310 -2.16 8.44 14.87
C SER A 310 -0.97 9.28 15.34
N THR A 311 0.13 9.31 14.57
CA THR A 311 1.37 10.03 14.92
C THR A 311 1.11 11.54 14.97
N PRO A 312 1.42 12.23 16.09
CA PRO A 312 1.26 13.68 16.18
C PRO A 312 2.06 14.40 15.10
N GLY A 313 1.44 15.35 14.38
CA GLY A 313 2.07 16.08 13.28
C GLY A 313 1.97 15.41 11.91
N ASP A 314 1.51 14.16 11.82
CA ASP A 314 1.20 13.51 10.54
C ASP A 314 -0.09 14.10 9.94
N ILE A 315 -0.37 13.77 8.68
CA ILE A 315 -1.54 14.24 7.94
C ILE A 315 -2.82 13.78 8.64
N GLN A 316 -3.60 14.76 9.09
CA GLN A 316 -4.87 14.57 9.76
C GLN A 316 -5.85 15.65 9.28
N TRP A 317 -7.12 15.25 9.18
CA TRP A 317 -8.22 16.14 8.85
C TRP A 317 -9.24 16.12 10.00
N ARG A 318 -9.72 17.32 10.34
CA ARG A 318 -10.76 17.52 11.33
C ARG A 318 -12.05 17.92 10.65
N PHE A 319 -13.12 17.23 11.01
CA PHE A 319 -14.47 17.51 10.56
C PHE A 319 -15.37 17.83 11.74
N SER A 320 -16.34 18.68 11.48
CA SER A 320 -17.41 18.91 12.45
C SER A 320 -18.21 17.62 12.67
N PRO A 321 -18.75 17.37 13.87
CA PRO A 321 -19.56 16.19 14.11
C PRO A 321 -20.74 16.10 13.16
N PHE A 322 -21.02 14.89 12.68
CA PHE A 322 -22.15 14.58 11.81
C PHE A 322 -22.74 13.23 12.19
N ARG A 323 -24.01 13.02 11.81
CA ARG A 323 -24.62 11.68 11.85
C ARG A 323 -24.66 11.12 10.44
N LEU A 324 -24.81 9.81 10.33
CA LEU A 324 -25.03 9.19 9.03
C LEU A 324 -26.51 9.22 8.68
N LYS A 325 -26.84 9.69 7.48
CA LYS A 325 -28.17 9.56 6.87
C LYS A 325 -28.11 8.65 5.66
N ARG A 326 -29.25 8.04 5.33
CA ARG A 326 -29.40 7.18 4.14
C ARG A 326 -29.90 8.01 2.96
N ILE A 327 -29.34 7.75 1.79
CA ILE A 327 -29.78 8.30 0.51
C ILE A 327 -29.86 7.17 -0.52
N GLU A 328 -30.73 7.32 -1.51
CA GLU A 328 -30.82 6.38 -2.62
C GLU A 328 -30.14 6.99 -3.85
N ILE A 329 -29.17 6.26 -4.42
CA ILE A 329 -28.51 6.61 -5.69
C ILE A 329 -28.46 5.35 -6.54
N ALA A 330 -28.94 5.44 -7.77
CA ALA A 330 -28.96 4.34 -8.74
C ALA A 330 -29.57 3.03 -8.17
N GLY A 331 -30.66 3.14 -7.40
CA GLY A 331 -31.36 1.99 -6.83
C GLY A 331 -30.67 1.33 -5.64
N ARG A 332 -29.59 1.92 -5.10
CA ARG A 332 -28.90 1.44 -3.91
C ARG A 332 -28.91 2.49 -2.80
N ILE A 333 -29.04 2.02 -1.56
CA ILE A 333 -29.02 2.86 -0.37
C ILE A 333 -27.59 3.04 0.11
N TRP A 334 -27.14 4.28 0.15
CA TRP A 334 -25.83 4.70 0.67
C TRP A 334 -25.99 5.46 1.98
N ARG A 335 -25.01 5.33 2.86
CA ARG A 335 -24.86 6.26 4.00
C ARG A 335 -23.98 7.43 3.58
N ILE A 336 -24.34 8.64 4.00
CA ILE A 336 -23.55 9.86 3.86
C ILE A 336 -23.64 10.71 5.15
N PRO A 337 -22.75 11.69 5.37
CA PRO A 337 -22.94 12.67 6.43
C PRO A 337 -24.28 13.41 6.28
N ASP A 338 -25.01 13.61 7.37
CA ASP A 338 -26.29 14.32 7.39
C ASP A 338 -26.17 15.77 6.90
N ASN A 339 -25.01 16.37 7.15
CA ASN A 339 -24.54 17.67 6.71
C ASN A 339 -23.47 17.59 5.60
N ALA A 340 -23.60 16.68 4.63
CA ALA A 340 -22.61 16.41 3.58
C ALA A 340 -22.02 17.65 2.86
N GLU A 341 -22.80 18.71 2.61
CA GLU A 341 -22.25 19.94 2.01
C GLU A 341 -21.22 20.65 2.90
N ARG A 342 -21.44 20.63 4.23
CA ARG A 342 -20.46 21.14 5.20
C ARG A 342 -19.22 20.26 5.21
N TYR A 343 -19.39 18.94 5.24
CA TYR A 343 -18.28 17.99 5.14
C TYR A 343 -17.42 18.27 3.90
N LEU A 344 -18.04 18.41 2.72
CA LEU A 344 -17.32 18.73 1.47
C LEU A 344 -16.68 20.12 1.49
N ALA A 345 -17.33 21.12 2.08
CA ALA A 345 -16.76 22.45 2.24
C ALA A 345 -15.56 22.47 3.21
N GLU A 346 -15.59 21.66 4.27
CA GLU A 346 -14.46 21.46 5.17
C GLU A 346 -13.32 20.69 4.47
N SER A 347 -13.63 19.67 3.67
CA SER A 347 -12.63 18.89 2.92
C SER A 347 -11.94 19.70 1.82
N TYR A 348 -12.69 20.48 1.03
CA TYR A 348 -12.23 21.07 -0.24
C TYR A 348 -12.27 22.60 -0.28
N GLY A 349 -12.84 23.24 0.74
CA GLY A 349 -13.04 24.70 0.80
C GLY A 349 -14.40 25.15 0.26
N PRO A 350 -14.75 26.44 0.42
CA PRO A 350 -16.08 26.96 0.07
C PRO A 350 -16.41 26.87 -1.43
N GLY A 351 -15.38 26.83 -2.29
CA GLY A 351 -15.50 26.68 -3.75
C GLY A 351 -15.62 25.23 -4.24
N TRP A 352 -15.88 24.26 -3.35
CA TRP A 352 -15.82 22.83 -3.68
C TRP A 352 -16.75 22.38 -4.80
N ARG A 353 -17.71 23.17 -5.27
CA ARG A 353 -18.52 22.80 -6.45
C ARG A 353 -17.76 22.96 -7.78
N THR A 354 -16.72 23.79 -7.81
CA THR A 354 -15.89 24.02 -8.99
C THR A 354 -14.66 23.12 -8.95
N PRO A 355 -14.39 22.31 -9.99
CA PRO A 355 -13.19 21.48 -10.03
C PRO A 355 -11.89 22.29 -9.92
N ASP A 356 -11.04 21.89 -8.98
CA ASP A 356 -9.66 22.38 -8.86
C ASP A 356 -8.69 21.24 -9.21
N LYS A 357 -8.11 21.30 -10.42
CA LYS A 357 -7.16 20.30 -10.91
C LYS A 357 -5.84 20.28 -10.15
N GLY A 358 -5.52 21.35 -9.42
CA GLY A 358 -4.33 21.46 -8.60
C GLY A 358 -4.50 20.89 -7.20
N PHE A 359 -5.72 20.66 -6.74
CA PHE A 359 -6.00 20.33 -5.35
C PHE A 359 -5.32 19.04 -4.87
N ALA A 360 -4.77 19.09 -3.66
CA ALA A 360 -4.22 17.94 -2.96
C ALA A 360 -4.63 17.98 -1.49
N SER A 361 -5.49 17.04 -1.07
CA SER A 361 -6.08 17.01 0.27
C SER A 361 -5.04 17.03 1.39
N ALA A 362 -3.97 16.23 1.26
CA ALA A 362 -2.88 16.15 2.24
C ALA A 362 -1.99 17.40 2.32
N ILE A 363 -2.16 18.37 1.41
CA ILE A 363 -1.30 19.58 1.35
C ILE A 363 -2.13 20.84 1.63
N SER A 364 -3.33 20.92 1.04
CA SER A 364 -4.08 22.17 0.88
C SER A 364 -5.52 22.10 1.41
N SER A 365 -5.97 20.97 1.94
CA SER A 365 -7.32 20.87 2.51
C SER A 365 -7.50 21.84 3.70
N PRO A 366 -8.60 22.61 3.77
CA PRO A 366 -8.90 23.44 4.94
C PRO A 366 -9.21 22.62 6.20
N ALA A 367 -9.52 21.32 6.06
CA ALA A 367 -9.72 20.43 7.19
C ALA A 367 -8.39 19.99 7.86
N LEU A 368 -7.22 20.29 7.28
CA LEU A 368 -5.94 19.89 7.88
C LEU A 368 -5.84 20.38 9.33
N PHE A 369 -5.53 19.47 10.25
CA PHE A 369 -5.59 19.72 11.69
C PHE A 369 -4.42 19.07 12.44
N GLY A 370 -3.67 19.86 13.19
CA GLY A 370 -2.54 19.35 13.99
C GLY A 370 -1.40 18.77 13.14
N VAL A 371 -1.26 19.21 11.89
CA VAL A 371 -0.31 18.68 10.91
C VAL A 371 0.95 19.55 10.87
N SER A 372 2.11 18.90 10.81
CA SER A 372 3.39 19.56 10.58
C SER A 372 3.47 20.09 9.14
N ASP A 373 3.93 21.32 8.98
CA ASP A 373 4.23 21.86 7.64
C ASP A 373 5.26 20.98 6.90
N HIS A 374 6.19 20.37 7.62
CA HIS A 374 7.15 19.45 7.02
C HIS A 374 6.51 18.12 6.59
N ALA A 375 5.47 17.63 7.27
CA ALA A 375 4.72 16.46 6.82
C ALA A 375 3.97 16.76 5.51
N ARG A 376 3.29 17.91 5.44
CA ARG A 376 2.65 18.43 4.22
C ARG A 376 3.65 18.62 3.08
N GLY A 377 4.80 19.21 3.38
CA GLY A 377 5.89 19.38 2.42
C GLY A 377 6.42 18.04 1.93
N TYR A 378 6.60 17.05 2.81
CA TYR A 378 7.06 15.72 2.43
C TYR A 378 6.08 15.05 1.46
N TYR A 379 4.78 15.18 1.72
CA TYR A 379 3.72 14.73 0.81
C TYR A 379 3.79 15.44 -0.54
N ALA A 380 4.00 16.76 -0.56
CA ALA A 380 4.18 17.53 -1.78
C ALA A 380 5.35 17.00 -2.63
N LEU A 381 6.52 16.80 -2.02
CA LEU A 381 7.71 16.25 -2.69
C LEU A 381 7.47 14.82 -3.18
N THR A 382 6.83 13.97 -2.36
CA THR A 382 6.54 12.58 -2.70
C THR A 382 5.59 12.48 -3.89
N ARG A 383 4.50 13.26 -3.90
CA ARG A 383 3.57 13.27 -5.04
C ARG A 383 4.20 13.91 -6.28
N ALA A 384 5.02 14.94 -6.13
CA ALA A 384 5.75 15.54 -7.24
C ALA A 384 6.71 14.53 -7.89
N LYS A 385 7.48 13.77 -7.10
CA LYS A 385 8.31 12.66 -7.58
C LYS A 385 7.50 11.64 -8.38
N LYS A 386 6.37 11.18 -7.83
CA LYS A 386 5.46 10.24 -8.52
C LYS A 386 4.94 10.81 -9.84
N SER A 387 4.55 12.09 -9.87
CA SER A 387 4.10 12.77 -11.09
C SER A 387 5.21 12.86 -12.15
N LEU A 388 6.46 13.15 -11.77
CA LEU A 388 7.58 13.18 -12.71
C LEU A 388 7.86 11.80 -13.32
N LEU A 389 7.77 10.72 -12.54
CA LEU A 389 7.98 9.34 -13.01
C LEU A 389 6.96 8.85 -14.05
N ILE A 390 5.82 9.53 -14.16
CA ILE A 390 4.79 9.27 -15.18
C ILE A 390 4.72 10.38 -16.25
N GLY A 391 5.74 11.25 -16.30
CA GLY A 391 5.85 12.34 -17.29
C GLY A 391 4.97 13.57 -17.03
N ASP A 392 4.35 13.71 -15.86
CA ASP A 392 3.45 14.83 -15.53
C ASP A 392 4.18 15.96 -14.76
N ALA A 393 5.07 16.66 -15.46
CA ALA A 393 5.83 17.77 -14.90
C ALA A 393 4.97 18.98 -14.48
N VAL A 394 3.81 19.17 -15.12
CA VAL A 394 2.88 20.27 -14.79
C VAL A 394 2.28 20.04 -13.41
N LYS A 395 1.78 18.82 -13.14
CA LYS A 395 1.25 18.45 -11.82
C LYS A 395 2.34 18.46 -10.76
N ALA A 396 3.54 17.98 -11.09
CA ALA A 396 4.67 18.03 -10.17
C ALA A 396 4.96 19.48 -9.71
N ARG A 397 5.09 20.44 -10.64
CA ARG A 397 5.29 21.85 -10.29
C ARG A 397 4.14 22.44 -9.48
N ALA A 398 2.89 22.06 -9.79
CA ALA A 398 1.73 22.52 -9.04
C ALA A 398 1.74 22.03 -7.59
N LEU A 399 2.14 20.77 -7.35
CA LEU A 399 2.29 20.19 -6.02
C LEU A 399 3.41 20.87 -5.23
N LEU A 400 4.57 21.11 -5.86
CA LEU A 400 5.70 21.79 -5.22
C LEU A 400 5.36 23.23 -4.79
N ARG A 401 4.58 23.97 -5.59
CA ARG A 401 4.13 25.32 -5.24
C ARG A 401 3.16 25.34 -4.04
N GLN A 402 2.44 24.25 -3.80
CA GLN A 402 1.52 24.14 -2.66
C GLN A 402 2.23 23.74 -1.36
N SER A 403 3.49 23.29 -1.43
CA SER A 403 4.26 22.94 -0.23
C SER A 403 4.36 24.15 0.71
N PRO A 404 3.96 24.02 1.98
CA PRO A 404 4.12 25.10 2.96
C PRO A 404 5.59 25.33 3.34
N VAL A 405 6.45 24.33 3.12
CA VAL A 405 7.90 24.42 3.33
C VAL A 405 8.60 24.61 1.99
N ARG A 406 9.41 25.67 1.91
CA ARG A 406 10.21 25.94 0.71
C ARG A 406 11.39 24.97 0.61
N MET A 407 11.63 24.51 -0.62
CA MET A 407 12.87 23.84 -0.97
C MET A 407 14.05 24.84 -0.88
N ARG A 408 15.21 24.37 -0.43
CA ARG A 408 16.48 25.11 -0.39
C ARG A 408 17.05 25.35 -1.79
N PHE A 409 16.77 24.44 -2.72
CA PHE A 409 17.26 24.51 -4.09
C PHE A 409 16.10 24.41 -5.08
N ALA A 410 16.20 25.14 -6.17
CA ALA A 410 15.26 25.02 -7.28
C ALA A 410 15.47 23.69 -8.01
N MET A 411 14.39 23.15 -8.58
CA MET A 411 14.51 22.01 -9.50
C MET A 411 15.33 22.42 -10.72
N PRO A 412 16.13 21.51 -11.29
CA PRO A 412 16.76 21.73 -12.59
C PRO A 412 15.69 22.07 -13.65
N PRO A 413 16.02 22.94 -14.63
CA PRO A 413 15.11 23.37 -15.67
C PRO A 413 14.54 22.23 -16.53
#